data_AF-A0A3D2AV22-F1
#
_entry.id   AF-A0A3D2AV22-F1
#
_cell.length_a   1.000
_cell.length_b   1.000
_cell.length_c   1.000
_cell.angle_alpha   90.00
_cell.angle_beta   90.00
_cell.angle_gamma   90.00
#
_symmetry.space_group_name_H-M   'P 1'
#
loop_
_entity.id
_entity.type
_entity.pdbx_description
1 polymer ?
#
loop_
_entity_poly.entity_id
_entity_poly.type
_entity_poly.pdbx_seq_one_letter_code
_entity_poly.pdbx_strand_id
1 'polypeptide(L)'
;MRPMNIIETPKRAMLVIPHPDDGESGVGGTVAKWVNEGAHILYVICTNGDKGSSDINMTSEKLAAIRRVEQINAATILGVEEVHFLEYGDGELADNNEFLGLVVEQIRRWQPEIVMAMDPIRHLSHSHRDHRISGQIALDACFPFARDFLHFPSHSQNGLNTHKTSCALLWG
;
A
#
# COMPACT_ATOMS: atom_id res chain seq x y z
N MET A 1 13.77 2.63 29.30
CA MET A 1 13.56 1.92 28.03
C MET A 1 12.10 1.51 28.01
N ARG A 2 11.25 2.13 27.16
CA ARG A 2 9.87 1.63 27.02
C ARG A 2 9.96 0.22 26.44
N PRO A 3 9.23 -0.78 26.94
CA PRO A 3 9.20 -2.08 26.28
C PRO A 3 8.80 -1.85 24.82
N MET A 4 9.52 -2.47 23.89
CA MET A 4 9.03 -2.55 22.51
C MET A 4 7.67 -3.23 22.60
N ASN A 5 6.60 -2.48 22.30
CA ASN A 5 5.29 -3.09 22.13
C ASN A 5 5.44 -4.12 21.00
N ILE A 6 5.36 -5.40 21.34
CA ILE A 6 5.29 -6.46 20.35
C ILE A 6 3.98 -6.24 19.63
N ILE A 7 4.05 -6.02 18.32
CA ILE A 7 2.87 -5.94 17.49
C ILE A 7 2.41 -7.37 17.24
N GLU A 8 1.23 -7.70 17.76
CA GLU A 8 0.56 -8.97 17.50
C GLU A 8 0.14 -9.05 16.03
N THR A 9 0.04 -10.27 15.52
CA THR A 9 -0.37 -10.50 14.13
C THR A 9 -1.84 -10.10 13.95
N PRO A 10 -2.15 -9.19 13.00
CA PRO A 10 -3.52 -8.76 12.75
C PRO A 10 -4.30 -9.87 12.05
N LYS A 11 -5.63 -9.89 12.17
CA LYS A 11 -6.43 -10.78 11.30
C LYS A 11 -6.40 -10.29 9.86
N ARG A 12 -6.40 -8.97 9.66
CA ARG A 12 -6.34 -8.34 8.33
C ARG A 12 -5.34 -7.19 8.34
N ALA A 13 -4.41 -7.21 7.39
CA ALA A 13 -3.54 -6.08 7.12
C ALA A 13 -3.68 -5.62 5.66
N MET A 14 -3.37 -4.35 5.42
CA MET A 14 -3.31 -3.77 4.08
C MET A 14 -1.98 -3.04 3.92
N LEU A 15 -1.29 -3.27 2.81
CA LEU A 15 -0.07 -2.53 2.47
C LEU A 15 -0.39 -1.53 1.36
N VAL A 16 -0.02 -0.26 1.56
CA VAL A 16 -0.03 0.75 0.50
C VAL A 16 1.39 0.87 -0.03
N ILE A 17 1.60 0.38 -1.25
CA ILE A 17 2.91 0.11 -1.82
C ILE A 17 3.11 1.02 -3.04
N PRO A 18 4.11 1.92 -3.05
CA PRO A 18 4.29 2.87 -4.15
C PRO A 18 4.56 2.19 -5.50
N HIS A 19 5.54 1.28 -5.57
CA HIS A 19 5.87 0.55 -6.80
C HIS A 19 5.87 -0.97 -6.56
N PRO A 20 5.73 -1.78 -7.62
CA PRO A 20 6.07 -3.19 -7.52
C PRO A 20 7.47 -3.36 -6.93
N ASP A 21 7.69 -4.36 -6.06
CA ASP A 21 8.91 -4.64 -5.26
C ASP A 21 9.05 -3.98 -3.88
N ASP A 22 8.40 -2.85 -3.60
CA ASP A 22 8.68 -2.08 -2.39
C ASP A 22 8.24 -2.85 -1.12
N GLY A 23 7.14 -3.60 -1.23
CA GLY A 23 6.61 -4.45 -0.15
C GLY A 23 7.51 -5.63 0.14
N GLU A 24 7.98 -6.32 -0.89
CA GLU A 24 8.94 -7.43 -0.77
C GLU A 24 10.25 -6.97 -0.13
N SER A 25 10.81 -5.87 -0.64
CA SER A 25 12.12 -5.35 -0.23
C SER A 25 12.12 -4.79 1.18
N GLY A 26 11.02 -4.15 1.59
CA GLY A 26 10.91 -3.52 2.91
C GLY A 26 10.43 -4.46 4.00
N VAL A 27 9.34 -5.20 3.74
CA VAL A 27 8.56 -5.88 4.78
C VAL A 27 8.14 -7.30 4.41
N GLY A 28 8.69 -7.89 3.34
CA GLY A 28 8.34 -9.24 2.88
C GLY A 28 8.48 -10.31 3.96
N GLY A 29 9.48 -10.20 4.84
CA GLY A 29 9.64 -11.11 5.99
C GLY A 29 8.51 -11.01 7.02
N THR A 30 8.02 -9.79 7.29
CA THR A 30 6.86 -9.57 8.18
C THR A 30 5.58 -10.10 7.55
N VAL A 31 5.39 -9.86 6.24
CA VAL A 31 4.23 -10.37 5.49
C VAL A 31 4.21 -11.90 5.53
N ALA A 32 5.32 -12.56 5.18
CA ALA A 32 5.41 -14.02 5.22
C ALA A 32 5.11 -14.58 6.62
N LYS A 33 5.63 -13.92 7.66
CA LYS A 33 5.35 -14.31 9.05
C LYS A 33 3.86 -14.19 9.38
N TRP A 34 3.25 -13.04 9.10
CA TRP A 34 1.83 -12.79 9.41
C TRP A 34 0.90 -13.73 8.65
N VAL A 35 1.18 -13.99 7.37
CA VAL A 35 0.42 -14.98 6.58
C VAL A 35 0.52 -16.37 7.21
N ASN A 36 1.72 -16.81 7.60
CA ASN A 36 1.92 -18.11 8.27
C ASN A 36 1.21 -18.20 9.64
N GLU A 37 0.96 -17.05 10.27
CA GLU A 37 0.21 -16.94 11.53
C GLU A 37 -1.30 -16.71 11.31
N GLY A 38 -1.77 -16.73 10.05
CA GLY A 38 -3.19 -16.69 9.68
C GLY A 38 -3.75 -15.30 9.36
N ALA A 39 -2.90 -14.30 9.15
CA ALA A 39 -3.34 -12.98 8.69
C ALA A 39 -3.75 -12.99 7.22
N HIS A 40 -4.82 -12.29 6.90
CA HIS A 40 -5.24 -11.98 5.54
C HIS A 40 -4.60 -10.67 5.08
N ILE A 41 -3.85 -10.68 3.99
CA ILE A 41 -3.07 -9.53 3.53
C ILE A 41 -3.58 -9.04 2.17
N LEU A 42 -3.88 -7.74 2.08
CA LEU A 42 -4.13 -7.03 0.83
C LEU A 42 -2.92 -6.16 0.48
N TYR A 43 -2.44 -6.27 -0.75
CA TYR A 43 -1.51 -5.33 -1.35
C TYR A 43 -2.27 -4.33 -2.22
N VAL A 44 -2.05 -3.04 -2.00
CA VAL A 44 -2.49 -1.95 -2.87
C VAL A 44 -1.25 -1.35 -3.53
N ILE A 45 -1.02 -1.71 -4.79
CA ILE A 45 0.11 -1.24 -5.59
C ILE A 45 -0.32 0.06 -6.29
N CYS A 46 0.32 1.18 -5.93
CA CYS A 46 -0.08 2.50 -6.39
C CYS A 46 0.29 2.73 -7.86
N THR A 47 1.52 2.42 -8.23
CA THR A 47 2.02 2.63 -9.60
C THR A 47 2.27 1.32 -10.34
N ASN A 48 2.35 1.37 -11.66
CA ASN A 48 2.66 0.23 -12.50
C ASN A 48 4.18 -0.05 -12.67
N GLY A 49 5.05 0.83 -12.14
CA GLY A 49 6.51 0.68 -12.21
C GLY A 49 7.11 0.82 -13.60
N ASP A 50 6.50 1.62 -14.48
CA ASP A 50 6.82 1.71 -15.91
C ASP A 50 8.08 2.53 -16.27
N LYS A 51 8.82 3.07 -15.28
CA LYS A 51 10.07 3.84 -15.51
C LYS A 51 11.34 3.17 -14.99
N GLY A 52 11.24 2.11 -14.19
CA GLY A 52 12.36 1.44 -13.53
C GLY A 52 13.24 0.54 -14.42
N SER A 53 13.78 1.05 -15.53
CA SER A 53 14.67 0.30 -16.43
C SER A 53 15.90 1.09 -16.87
N SER A 54 17.04 0.41 -17.00
CA SER A 54 18.26 0.92 -17.64
C SER A 54 18.44 0.46 -19.08
N ASP A 55 17.59 -0.44 -19.58
CA ASP A 55 17.57 -0.88 -20.98
C ASP A 55 16.93 0.20 -21.87
N ILE A 56 17.72 0.76 -22.80
CA ILE A 56 17.32 1.80 -23.73
C ILE A 56 16.26 1.35 -24.75
N ASN A 57 16.08 0.04 -24.94
CA ASN A 57 15.07 -0.52 -25.84
C ASN A 57 13.79 -0.92 -25.11
N MET A 58 13.74 -0.74 -23.78
CA MET A 58 12.54 -0.99 -23.00
C MET A 58 11.50 0.11 -23.25
N THR A 59 10.23 -0.28 -23.37
CA THR A 59 9.11 0.68 -23.37
C THR A 59 8.38 0.62 -22.04
N SER A 60 7.74 1.71 -21.66
CA SER A 60 6.96 1.79 -20.43
C SER A 60 5.84 0.74 -20.39
N GLU A 61 5.12 0.55 -21.50
CA GLU A 61 4.02 -0.44 -21.57
C GLU A 61 4.54 -1.87 -21.36
N LYS A 62 5.68 -2.20 -21.98
CA LYS A 62 6.29 -3.52 -21.83
C LYS A 62 6.77 -3.73 -20.39
N LEU A 63 7.41 -2.73 -19.79
CA LEU A 63 7.91 -2.82 -18.43
C LEU A 63 6.76 -2.98 -17.43
N ALA A 64 5.71 -2.16 -17.53
CA ALA A 64 4.52 -2.27 -16.69
C ALA A 64 3.89 -3.68 -16.74
N ALA A 65 3.77 -4.25 -17.94
CA ALA A 65 3.24 -5.61 -18.12
C ALA A 65 4.11 -6.67 -17.44
N ILE A 66 5.44 -6.55 -17.54
CA ILE A 66 6.39 -7.44 -16.86
C ILE A 66 6.25 -7.30 -15.34
N ARG A 67 6.31 -6.07 -14.82
CA ARG A 67 6.27 -5.80 -13.37
C ARG A 67 4.98 -6.26 -12.72
N ARG A 68 3.85 -6.16 -13.44
CA ARG A 68 2.57 -6.71 -12.98
C ARG A 68 2.66 -8.21 -12.71
N VAL A 69 3.23 -8.97 -13.66
CA VAL A 69 3.38 -10.42 -13.53
C VAL A 69 4.36 -10.77 -12.40
N GLU A 70 5.47 -10.04 -12.30
CA GLU A 70 6.45 -10.19 -11.23
C GLU A 70 5.80 -9.99 -9.84
N GLN A 71 5.04 -8.92 -9.67
CA GLN A 71 4.38 -8.60 -8.40
C GLN A 71 3.35 -9.65 -8.01
N ILE A 72 2.54 -10.14 -8.96
CA ILE A 72 1.56 -11.20 -8.70
C ILE A 72 2.28 -12.48 -8.26
N ASN A 73 3.37 -12.84 -8.93
CA ASN A 73 4.15 -14.02 -8.57
C ASN A 73 4.78 -13.89 -7.17
N ALA A 74 5.37 -12.73 -6.86
CA ALA A 74 5.95 -12.45 -5.55
C ALA A 74 4.89 -12.51 -4.43
N ALA A 75 3.75 -11.86 -4.64
CA ALA A 75 2.63 -11.88 -3.72
C ALA A 75 2.09 -13.30 -3.49
N THR A 76 2.00 -14.11 -4.55
CA THR A 76 1.59 -15.52 -4.48
C THR A 76 2.56 -16.34 -3.62
N ILE A 77 3.88 -16.14 -3.77
CA ILE A 77 4.90 -16.82 -2.97
C ILE A 77 4.79 -16.44 -1.49
N LEU A 78 4.51 -15.18 -1.19
CA LEU A 78 4.33 -14.69 0.18
C LEU A 78 2.96 -15.08 0.80
N GLY A 79 2.05 -15.64 0.00
CA GLY A 79 0.69 -15.98 0.42
C GLY A 79 -0.20 -14.77 0.68
N VAL A 80 0.06 -13.65 0.00
CA VAL A 80 -0.82 -12.48 -0.03
C VAL A 80 -2.15 -12.87 -0.68
N GLU A 81 -3.26 -12.49 -0.07
CA GLU A 81 -4.59 -12.92 -0.50
C GLU A 81 -5.06 -12.16 -1.75
N GLU A 82 -4.80 -10.86 -1.79
CA GLU A 82 -5.25 -10.01 -2.89
C GLU A 82 -4.19 -8.96 -3.24
N VAL A 83 -4.02 -8.71 -4.54
CA VAL A 83 -3.22 -7.62 -5.07
C VAL A 83 -4.12 -6.72 -5.91
N HIS A 84 -4.27 -5.47 -5.48
CA HIS A 84 -5.03 -4.44 -6.18
C HIS A 84 -4.08 -3.40 -6.76
N PHE A 85 -4.12 -3.20 -8.07
CA PHE A 85 -3.30 -2.20 -8.76
C PHE A 85 -4.14 -0.96 -9.05
N LEU A 86 -3.63 0.23 -8.68
CA LEU A 86 -4.26 1.52 -8.98
C LEU A 86 -3.85 2.10 -10.35
N GLU A 87 -2.83 1.51 -10.99
CA GLU A 87 -2.41 1.79 -12.37
C GLU A 87 -1.84 3.19 -12.64
N TYR A 88 -1.44 3.96 -11.62
CA TYR A 88 -0.74 5.23 -11.85
C TYR A 88 0.63 5.00 -12.53
N GLY A 89 1.10 5.98 -13.30
CA GLY A 89 2.46 5.97 -13.84
C GLY A 89 3.51 6.10 -12.73
N ASP A 90 4.66 5.47 -12.91
CA ASP A 90 5.79 5.57 -11.99
C ASP A 90 6.39 6.99 -12.03
N GLY A 91 6.45 7.64 -10.86
CA GLY A 91 6.83 9.04 -10.66
C GLY A 91 5.66 10.03 -10.70
N GLU A 92 4.43 9.56 -10.94
CA GLU A 92 3.26 10.42 -11.21
C GLU A 92 2.32 10.57 -10.01
N LEU A 93 2.62 9.98 -8.85
CA LEU A 93 1.76 10.13 -7.69
C LEU A 93 1.68 11.60 -7.24
N ALA A 94 0.45 12.03 -6.99
CA ALA A 94 0.11 13.35 -6.50
C ALA A 94 -0.79 13.24 -5.27
N ASP A 95 -0.59 14.16 -4.33
CA ASP A 95 -1.49 14.36 -3.19
C ASP A 95 -2.77 15.03 -3.70
N ASN A 96 -3.78 14.22 -3.99
CA ASN A 96 -5.08 14.67 -4.46
C ASN A 96 -6.20 13.75 -3.94
N ASN A 97 -7.43 14.24 -4.03
CA ASN A 97 -8.61 13.52 -3.53
C ASN A 97 -8.93 12.25 -4.33
N GLU A 98 -8.47 12.12 -5.57
CA GLU A 98 -8.70 10.92 -6.38
C GLU A 98 -7.88 9.75 -5.83
N PHE A 99 -6.57 9.93 -5.70
CA PHE A 99 -5.68 8.92 -5.15
C PHE A 99 -6.03 8.61 -3.69
N LEU A 100 -6.29 9.63 -2.87
CA LEU A 100 -6.75 9.46 -1.50
C LEU A 100 -8.07 8.66 -1.44
N GLY A 101 -9.02 8.97 -2.32
CA GLY A 101 -10.30 8.28 -2.41
C GLY A 101 -10.14 6.79 -2.70
N LEU A 102 -9.28 6.43 -3.66
CA LEU A 102 -9.00 5.04 -4.01
C LEU A 102 -8.40 4.26 -2.82
N VAL A 103 -7.46 4.85 -2.09
CA VAL A 103 -6.88 4.21 -0.89
C VAL A 103 -7.92 4.07 0.22
N VAL A 104 -8.75 5.10 0.43
CA VAL A 104 -9.86 5.05 1.41
C VAL A 104 -10.88 3.98 1.03
N GLU A 105 -11.18 3.82 -0.25
CA GLU A 105 -12.06 2.76 -0.75
C GLU A 105 -11.52 1.37 -0.37
N GLN A 106 -10.21 1.15 -0.57
CA GLN A 106 -9.58 -0.12 -0.18
C GLN A 106 -9.60 -0.34 1.34
N ILE A 107 -9.36 0.70 2.16
CA ILE A 107 -9.50 0.57 3.63
C ILE A 107 -10.94 0.21 4.00
N ARG A 108 -11.94 0.84 3.40
CA ARG A 108 -13.36 0.56 3.71
C ARG A 108 -13.83 -0.80 3.21
N ARG A 109 -13.32 -1.28 2.07
CA ARG A 109 -13.59 -2.64 1.56
C ARG A 109 -12.88 -3.70 2.40
N TRP A 110 -11.61 -3.45 2.72
CA TRP A 110 -10.75 -4.42 3.37
C TRP A 110 -10.76 -4.36 4.91
N GLN A 111 -11.33 -3.33 5.52
CA GLN A 111 -11.42 -3.17 6.98
C GLN A 111 -10.14 -3.63 7.75
N PRO A 112 -8.92 -3.18 7.36
CA PRO A 112 -7.67 -3.66 7.95
C PRO A 112 -7.48 -3.21 9.41
N GLU A 113 -7.00 -4.08 10.27
CA GLU A 113 -6.56 -3.67 11.62
C GLU A 113 -5.28 -2.84 11.56
N ILE A 114 -4.39 -3.22 10.64
CA ILE A 114 -3.10 -2.56 10.41
C ILE A 114 -2.99 -2.15 8.94
N VAL A 115 -2.61 -0.90 8.71
CA VAL A 115 -2.10 -0.43 7.42
C VAL A 115 -0.59 -0.31 7.51
N MET A 116 0.15 -0.85 6.54
CA MET A 116 1.57 -0.56 6.42
C MET A 116 1.81 0.34 5.20
N ALA A 117 2.75 1.28 5.32
CA ALA A 117 3.15 2.15 4.20
C ALA A 117 4.62 2.57 4.30
N MET A 118 5.15 3.14 3.21
CA MET A 118 6.45 3.83 3.25
C MET A 118 6.43 4.99 4.24
N ASP A 119 7.53 5.19 4.98
CA ASP A 119 7.70 6.39 5.79
C ASP A 119 7.80 7.62 4.86
N PRO A 120 6.88 8.60 4.98
CA PRO A 120 6.92 9.77 4.11
C PRO A 120 8.09 10.71 4.40
N ILE A 121 8.74 10.57 5.57
CA ILE A 121 9.80 11.47 6.04
C ILE A 121 11.13 10.70 6.21
N ARG A 122 11.68 10.20 5.09
CA ARG A 122 13.01 9.57 5.08
C ARG A 122 14.12 10.62 5.08
N HIS A 123 14.92 10.65 6.14
CA HIS A 123 15.95 11.68 6.38
C HIS A 123 17.37 11.29 5.94
N LEU A 124 17.64 10.01 5.70
CA LEU A 124 19.01 9.50 5.53
C LEU A 124 19.40 9.19 4.07
N SER A 125 18.46 9.27 3.13
CA SER A 125 18.72 9.03 1.70
C SER A 125 17.81 9.89 0.82
N HIS A 126 18.14 9.98 -0.48
CA HIS A 126 17.18 10.47 -1.47
C HIS A 126 15.90 9.65 -1.37
N SER A 127 14.77 10.33 -1.20
CA SER A 127 13.45 9.69 -1.16
C SER A 127 12.75 9.92 -2.49
N HIS A 128 12.21 8.87 -3.11
CA HIS A 128 11.42 9.00 -4.32
C HIS A 128 10.15 9.81 -4.02
N ARG A 129 9.64 10.58 -5.00
CA ARG A 129 8.40 11.34 -4.85
C ARG A 129 7.26 10.41 -4.42
N ASP A 130 7.13 9.29 -5.09
CA ASP A 130 6.01 8.36 -4.89
C ASP A 130 6.06 7.68 -3.52
N HIS A 131 7.26 7.45 -2.97
CA HIS A 131 7.40 6.95 -1.60
C HIS A 131 6.83 7.94 -0.59
N ARG A 132 7.13 9.23 -0.76
CA ARG A 132 6.61 10.27 0.14
C ARG A 132 5.10 10.44 0.00
N ILE A 133 4.60 10.52 -1.22
CA ILE A 133 3.17 10.76 -1.48
C ILE A 133 2.33 9.55 -1.06
N SER A 134 2.73 8.32 -1.41
CA SER A 134 1.99 7.11 -0.99
C SER A 134 1.96 6.95 0.54
N GLY A 135 3.09 7.19 1.23
CA GLY A 135 3.16 7.15 2.68
C GLY A 135 2.25 8.17 3.34
N GLN A 136 2.28 9.43 2.86
CA GLN A 136 1.42 10.51 3.36
C GLN A 136 -0.06 10.17 3.14
N ILE A 137 -0.42 9.75 1.92
CA ILE A 137 -1.80 9.39 1.57
C ILE A 137 -2.29 8.21 2.38
N ALA A 138 -1.45 7.20 2.66
CA ALA A 138 -1.84 6.07 3.50
C ALA A 138 -2.18 6.50 4.94
N LEU A 139 -1.41 7.44 5.51
CA LEU A 139 -1.68 8.00 6.83
C LEU A 139 -2.97 8.81 6.86
N ASP A 140 -3.16 9.70 5.88
CA ASP A 140 -4.37 10.51 5.77
C ASP A 140 -5.59 9.63 5.54
N ALA A 141 -5.49 8.60 4.70
CA ALA A 141 -6.54 7.62 4.48
C ALA A 141 -6.93 6.91 5.79
N CYS A 142 -5.96 6.51 6.61
CA CYS A 142 -6.22 5.90 7.92
C CYS A 142 -6.96 6.85 8.88
N PHE A 143 -6.60 8.13 8.88
CA PHE A 143 -7.22 9.13 9.76
C PHE A 143 -7.18 10.55 9.17
N PRO A 144 -8.33 11.23 9.05
CA PRO A 144 -9.68 10.81 9.44
C PRO A 144 -10.48 10.11 8.32
N PHE A 145 -9.96 10.02 7.09
CA PHE A 145 -10.80 9.86 5.90
C PHE A 145 -11.55 8.52 5.80
N ALA A 146 -10.93 7.39 6.13
CA ALA A 146 -11.63 6.10 6.15
C ALA A 146 -12.62 5.96 7.31
N ARG A 147 -12.34 6.62 8.44
CA ARG A 147 -13.10 6.55 9.70
C ARG A 147 -14.40 7.35 9.65
N ASP A 148 -14.34 8.57 9.10
CA ASP A 148 -15.41 9.54 9.23
C ASP A 148 -16.34 9.53 8.02
N PHE A 149 -17.65 9.50 8.30
CA PHE A 149 -18.69 9.29 7.28
C PHE A 149 -18.81 10.43 6.25
N LEU A 150 -18.43 11.66 6.63
CA LEU A 150 -18.54 12.83 5.75
C LEU A 150 -17.42 12.90 4.70
N HIS A 151 -16.34 12.14 4.88
CA HIS A 151 -15.31 11.97 3.85
C HIS A 151 -15.75 10.90 2.86
N PHE A 152 -15.67 11.21 1.56
CA PHE A 152 -16.07 10.32 0.46
C PHE A 152 -17.47 9.68 0.65
N PRO A 153 -18.55 10.48 0.68
CA PRO A 153 -19.90 9.98 0.94
C PRO A 153 -20.41 9.01 -0.15
N SER A 154 -19.87 9.08 -1.36
CA SER A 154 -20.16 8.15 -2.46
C SER A 154 -19.79 6.70 -2.12
N HIS A 155 -18.76 6.46 -1.30
CA HIS A 155 -18.40 5.10 -0.89
C HIS A 155 -19.50 4.46 -0.04
N SER A 156 -20.12 5.24 0.87
CA SER A 156 -21.24 4.78 1.68
C SER A 156 -22.48 4.50 0.81
N GLN A 157 -22.71 5.33 -0.21
CA GLN A 157 -23.78 5.10 -1.19
C GLN A 157 -23.55 3.81 -1.99
N ASN A 158 -22.28 3.44 -2.21
CA ASN A 158 -21.88 2.18 -2.84
C ASN A 158 -21.82 1.00 -1.84
N GLY A 159 -22.32 1.16 -0.61
CA GLY A 159 -22.43 0.09 0.37
C GLY A 159 -21.17 -0.17 1.19
N LEU A 160 -20.14 0.69 1.12
CA LEU A 160 -18.93 0.56 1.93
C LEU A 160 -19.12 1.24 3.29
N ASN A 161 -18.94 0.48 4.37
CA ASN A 161 -18.93 1.03 5.72
C ASN A 161 -17.62 1.78 6.01
N THR A 162 -17.68 2.79 6.88
CA THR A 162 -16.45 3.40 7.40
C THR A 162 -15.64 2.37 8.20
N HIS A 163 -14.34 2.63 8.36
CA HIS A 163 -13.44 1.76 9.12
C HIS A 163 -12.46 2.56 9.95
N LYS A 164 -12.15 2.06 11.15
CA LYS A 164 -11.09 2.62 11.98
C LYS A 164 -9.93 1.63 12.03
N THR A 165 -8.86 1.95 11.30
CA THR A 165 -7.58 1.24 11.43
C THR A 165 -7.01 1.45 12.83
N SER A 166 -6.52 0.39 13.47
CA SER A 166 -5.97 0.44 14.83
C SER A 166 -4.56 1.04 14.86
N CYS A 167 -3.76 0.77 13.83
CA CYS A 167 -2.37 1.21 13.75
C CYS A 167 -1.91 1.37 12.30
N ALA A 168 -1.03 2.34 12.06
CA ALA A 168 -0.25 2.43 10.83
C ALA A 168 1.22 2.14 11.14
N LEU A 169 1.84 1.24 10.37
CA LEU A 169 3.27 0.90 10.49
C LEU A 169 4.03 1.42 9.28
N LEU A 170 5.13 2.11 9.55
CA LEU A 170 5.95 2.72 8.51
C LEU A 170 7.26 1.98 8.35
N TRP A 171 7.73 1.83 7.10
CA TRP A 171 9.04 1.28 6.79
C TRP A 171 9.82 2.17 5.81
N GLY A 172 11.13 1.94 5.73
CA GLY A 172 12.04 2.64 4.82
C GLY A 172 12.93 3.66 5.50
#